data_AF-A0A7S0QLR6-F1
#
_entry.id   AF-A0A7S0QLR6-F1
#
_cell.length_a   1.000
_cell.length_b   1.000
_cell.length_c   1.000
_cell.angle_alpha   90.00
_cell.angle_beta   90.00
_cell.angle_gamma   90.00
#
_symmetry.space_group_name_H-M   'P 1'
#
loop_
_entity.id
_entity.type
_entity.pdbx_description
1 polymer ?
#
loop_
_entity_poly.entity_id
_entity_poly.type
_entity_poly.pdbx_seq_one_letter_code
_entity_poly.pdbx_strand_id
1 'polypeptide(L)'
;VVLQHIRTQPDVPLHPKYVAEILGRATLRFREGTSVHDMQVPPEEGGRLVICGDTHGQLADFLWILKQNGEPGPGVAYLMNGDIADRGDYACEIFVIALLFMLLYP
;
A
#
# COMPACT_ATOMS: atom_id res chain seq x y z
N VAL A 1 -2.42 4.97 -12.98
CA VAL A 1 -2.29 3.87 -13.97
C VAL A 1 -2.18 2.53 -13.27
N VAL A 2 -1.16 2.29 -12.43
CA VAL A 2 -0.96 1.02 -11.70
C VAL A 2 -2.17 0.63 -10.84
N LEU A 3 -2.65 1.51 -9.97
CA LEU A 3 -3.81 1.21 -9.11
C LEU A 3 -5.09 0.92 -9.90
N GLN A 4 -5.32 1.66 -11.00
CA GLN A 4 -6.47 1.44 -11.86
C GLN A 4 -6.40 0.08 -12.58
N HIS A 5 -5.21 -0.31 -13.04
CA HIS A 5 -4.97 -1.62 -13.63
C HIS A 5 -5.33 -2.73 -12.63
N ILE A 6 -4.77 -2.69 -11.41
CA ILE A 6 -5.05 -3.69 -10.37
C ILE A 6 -6.56 -3.75 -10.03
N ARG A 7 -7.25 -2.61 -10.00
CA ARG A 7 -8.70 -2.56 -9.73
C ARG A 7 -9.57 -3.19 -10.80
N THR A 8 -9.16 -3.08 -12.07
CA THR A 8 -9.99 -3.46 -13.21
C THR A 8 -9.61 -4.81 -13.79
N GLN A 9 -8.36 -5.22 -13.63
CA GLN A 9 -7.77 -6.43 -14.20
C GLN A 9 -6.82 -7.08 -13.18
N PRO A 10 -7.31 -7.48 -11.99
CA PRO A 10 -6.45 -8.05 -10.94
C PRO A 10 -5.77 -9.35 -11.37
N ASP A 11 -6.37 -10.11 -12.29
CA ASP A 11 -5.82 -11.36 -12.82
C ASP A 11 -4.79 -11.16 -13.94
N VAL A 12 -4.61 -9.91 -14.40
CA VAL A 12 -3.62 -9.57 -15.43
C VAL A 12 -2.40 -8.98 -14.74
N PRO A 13 -1.25 -9.67 -14.74
CA PRO A 13 -0.05 -9.16 -14.08
C PRO A 13 0.37 -7.81 -14.64
N LEU A 14 0.86 -6.94 -13.76
CA LEU A 14 1.54 -5.71 -14.18
C LEU A 14 2.81 -6.05 -14.97
N HIS A 15 3.12 -5.21 -15.96
CA HIS A 15 4.35 -5.39 -16.71
C HIS A 15 5.58 -5.37 -15.76
N PRO A 16 6.49 -6.37 -15.83
CA PRO A 16 7.57 -6.55 -14.85
C PRO A 16 8.46 -5.32 -14.63
N LYS A 17 8.66 -4.52 -15.68
CA LYS A 17 9.40 -3.23 -15.61
C LYS A 17 8.86 -2.30 -14.50
N TYR A 18 7.54 -2.15 -14.38
CA TYR A 18 6.95 -1.24 -13.38
C TYR A 18 7.10 -1.79 -11.98
N VAL A 19 6.92 -3.11 -11.81
CA VAL A 19 7.11 -3.79 -10.53
C VAL A 19 8.57 -3.68 -10.08
N ALA A 20 9.52 -3.93 -10.98
CA ALA A 20 10.95 -3.81 -10.71
C ALA A 20 11.35 -2.37 -10.32
N GLU A 21 10.77 -1.35 -10.96
CA GLU A 21 11.05 0.05 -10.61
C GLU A 21 10.52 0.41 -9.21
N ILE A 22 9.28 -0.01 -8.89
CA ILE A 22 8.68 0.22 -7.56
C ILE A 22 9.50 -0.49 -6.48
N LEU A 23 9.84 -1.76 -6.68
CA LEU A 23 10.65 -2.54 -5.74
C LEU A 23 12.05 -1.94 -5.56
N GLY A 24 12.69 -1.48 -6.64
CA GLY A 24 14.00 -0.84 -6.57
C GLY A 24 13.97 0.44 -5.73
N ARG A 25 13.00 1.33 -5.98
CA ARG A 25 12.83 2.57 -5.20
C ARG A 25 12.49 2.30 -3.74
N ALA A 26 11.56 1.38 -3.48
CA ALA A 26 11.18 0.99 -2.13
C ALA A 26 12.36 0.38 -1.36
N THR A 27 13.16 -0.48 -2.00
CA THR A 27 14.35 -1.09 -1.40
C THR A 27 15.36 -0.04 -0.96
N LEU A 28 15.62 0.97 -1.79
CA LEU A 28 16.50 2.08 -1.44
C LEU A 28 15.96 2.83 -0.21
N ARG A 29 14.66 3.15 -0.19
CA ARG A 29 14.02 3.82 0.94
C ARG A 29 14.14 3.02 2.24
N PHE A 30 13.86 1.71 2.20
CA PHE A 30 13.95 0.87 3.40
C PHE A 30 15.38 0.72 3.92
N ARG A 31 16.39 0.75 3.04
CA ARG A 31 17.80 0.70 3.45
C ARG A 31 18.25 1.97 4.18
N GLU A 32 17.67 3.11 3.83
CA GLU A 32 17.96 4.41 4.45
C GLU A 32 17.11 4.66 5.71
N GLY A 33 16.04 3.88 5.91
CA GLY A 33 15.09 4.02 7.00
C GLY A 33 15.54 3.41 8.33
N THR A 34 14.80 3.74 9.39
CA THR A 34 14.95 3.18 10.73
C THR A 34 13.99 2.02 10.97
N SER A 35 14.31 1.09 11.85
CA SER A 35 13.40 -0.02 12.20
C SER A 35 12.17 0.43 13.01
N VAL A 36 12.26 1.61 13.65
CA VAL A 36 11.16 2.23 14.41
C VAL A 36 10.76 3.50 13.67
N HIS A 37 9.47 3.62 13.37
CA HIS A 37 8.89 4.78 12.69
C HIS A 37 7.91 5.48 13.63
N ASP A 38 8.10 6.78 13.83
CA ASP A 38 7.13 7.63 14.52
C ASP A 38 6.07 8.11 13.52
N MET A 39 4.84 7.66 13.71
CA MET A 39 3.69 8.01 12.86
C MET A 39 2.78 8.99 13.59
N GLN A 40 2.42 10.08 12.90
CA GLN A 40 1.47 11.07 13.40
C GLN A 40 0.18 11.02 12.59
N VAL A 41 -0.93 11.33 13.25
CA VAL A 41 -2.19 11.56 12.53
C VAL A 41 -2.02 12.82 11.67
N PRO A 42 -2.44 12.81 10.39
CA PRO A 42 -2.35 14.00 9.54
C PRO A 42 -2.98 15.24 10.21
N PRO A 43 -2.36 16.42 10.08
CA PRO A 43 -2.77 17.62 10.82
C PRO A 43 -4.00 18.32 10.23
N GLU A 44 -4.48 17.88 9.07
CA GLU A 44 -5.68 18.42 8.43
C GLU A 44 -6.93 18.22 9.30
N GLU A 45 -7.93 19.10 9.16
CA GLU A 45 -9.19 18.96 9.87
C GLU A 45 -9.88 17.64 9.47
N GLY A 46 -10.08 16.74 10.44
CA GLY A 46 -10.59 15.39 10.17
C GLY A 46 -9.54 14.41 9.65
N GLY A 47 -8.25 14.73 9.79
CA GLY A 47 -7.12 13.86 9.45
C GLY A 47 -7.19 12.51 10.17
N ARG A 48 -6.84 11.44 9.47
CA ARG A 48 -6.97 10.06 9.99
C ARG A 48 -5.73 9.22 9.75
N LEU A 49 -5.40 8.39 10.73
CA LEU A 49 -4.46 7.28 10.58
C LEU A 49 -5.26 5.97 10.56
N VAL A 50 -5.22 5.27 9.43
CA VAL A 50 -5.87 3.97 9.24
C VAL A 50 -4.85 2.87 9.48
N ILE A 51 -5.10 2.02 10.48
CA ILE A 51 -4.25 0.86 10.76
C ILE A 51 -4.88 -0.36 10.10
N CYS A 52 -4.19 -0.91 9.12
CA CYS A 52 -4.55 -2.15 8.44
C CYS A 52 -3.78 -3.30 9.07
N GLY A 53 -4.50 -4.26 9.64
CA GLY A 53 -3.92 -5.54 10.07
C GLY A 53 -3.70 -6.49 8.89
N ASP A 54 -3.70 -7.77 9.20
CA ASP A 54 -3.46 -8.86 8.26
C ASP A 54 -4.41 -8.76 7.06
N THR A 55 -3.86 -8.84 5.86
CA THR A 55 -4.65 -8.88 4.62
C THR A 55 -4.58 -10.23 3.94
N HIS A 56 -3.51 -11.00 4.16
CA HIS A 56 -3.33 -12.35 3.63
C HIS A 56 -3.74 -12.51 2.17
N GLY A 57 -3.35 -11.58 1.30
CA GLY A 57 -3.62 -11.62 -0.15
C GLY A 57 -5.08 -11.35 -0.53
N GLN A 58 -5.93 -10.88 0.39
CA GLN A 58 -7.35 -10.56 0.13
C GLN A 58 -7.51 -9.17 -0.49
N LEU A 59 -7.16 -9.04 -1.78
CA LEU A 59 -7.15 -7.75 -2.48
C LEU A 59 -8.51 -7.03 -2.48
N ALA A 60 -9.62 -7.76 -2.64
CA ALA A 60 -10.95 -7.16 -2.64
C ALA A 60 -11.26 -6.44 -1.33
N ASP A 61 -10.91 -7.04 -0.20
CA ASP A 61 -11.10 -6.46 1.14
C ASP A 61 -10.19 -5.24 1.32
N PHE A 62 -8.93 -5.34 0.90
CA PHE A 62 -7.99 -4.22 0.95
C PHE A 62 -8.46 -3.03 0.10
N LEU A 63 -8.93 -3.26 -1.14
CA LEU A 63 -9.51 -2.22 -1.99
C LEU A 63 -10.78 -1.61 -1.38
N TRP A 64 -11.57 -2.41 -0.67
CA TRP A 64 -12.74 -1.92 0.06
C TRP A 64 -12.32 -0.99 1.21
N ILE A 65 -11.29 -1.33 1.99
CA ILE A 65 -10.75 -0.47 3.06
C ILE A 65 -10.34 0.90 2.49
N LEU A 66 -9.59 0.91 1.38
CA LEU A 66 -9.20 2.13 0.69
C LEU A 66 -10.41 2.95 0.23
N LYS A 67 -11.45 2.28 -0.28
CA LYS A 67 -12.69 2.95 -0.70
C LYS A 67 -13.44 3.58 0.46
N GLN A 68 -13.50 2.90 1.62
CA GLN A 68 -14.26 3.39 2.79
C GLN A 68 -13.56 4.54 3.51
N ASN A 69 -12.23 4.48 3.62
CA ASN A 69 -11.47 5.45 4.41
C ASN A 69 -10.82 6.55 3.55
N GLY A 70 -10.81 6.39 2.23
CA GLY A 70 -10.06 7.23 1.30
C GLY A 70 -8.68 6.65 1.03
N GLU A 71 -8.14 6.90 -0.16
CA GLU A 71 -6.77 6.52 -0.49
C GLU A 71 -5.75 7.34 0.33
N PRO A 72 -4.53 6.83 0.56
CA PRO A 72 -3.45 7.59 1.18
C PRO A 72 -3.26 8.96 0.51
N GLY A 73 -3.10 9.98 1.32
CA GLY A 73 -2.96 11.36 0.87
C GLY A 73 -2.79 12.33 2.04
N PRO A 74 -2.86 13.65 1.78
CA PRO A 74 -2.61 14.68 2.81
C PRO A 74 -3.48 14.56 4.08
N GLY A 75 -4.72 14.07 3.97
CA GLY A 75 -5.64 13.91 5.11
C GLY A 75 -5.79 12.47 5.62
N VAL A 76 -5.21 11.47 4.96
CA VAL A 76 -5.36 10.05 5.35
C VAL A 76 -4.02 9.34 5.24
N ALA A 77 -3.46 8.95 6.39
CA ALA A 77 -2.28 8.12 6.49
C ALA A 77 -2.67 6.65 6.72
N TYR A 78 -1.81 5.73 6.30
CA TYR A 78 -2.02 4.28 6.47
C TYR A 78 -0.81 3.63 7.13
N LEU A 79 -1.07 2.74 8.08
CA LEU A 79 -0.09 1.83 8.68
C LEU A 79 -0.48 0.39 8.33
N MET A 80 0.38 -0.32 7.60
CA MET A 80 0.23 -1.77 7.37
C MET A 80 0.99 -2.52 8.46
N ASN A 81 0.28 -3.29 9.30
CA ASN A 81 0.87 -3.96 10.47
C ASN A 81 1.39 -5.39 10.19
N GLY A 82 1.74 -5.70 8.94
CA GLY A 82 2.27 -7.01 8.54
C GLY A 82 1.23 -7.94 7.90
N ASP A 83 1.60 -9.21 7.78
CA ASP A 83 0.77 -10.32 7.26
C ASP A 83 -0.03 -10.00 6.00
N ILE A 84 0.70 -9.48 5.00
CA ILE A 84 0.15 -9.22 3.66
C ILE A 84 0.01 -10.51 2.84
N ALA A 85 0.83 -11.53 3.09
CA ALA A 85 0.99 -12.69 2.21
C ALA A 85 0.40 -14.01 2.78
N ASP A 86 0.72 -15.11 2.10
CA ASP A 86 0.54 -16.54 2.44
C ASP A 86 -0.81 -17.21 2.17
N ARG A 87 -1.97 -16.56 2.40
CA ARG A 87 -3.28 -17.28 2.31
C ARG A 87 -4.15 -16.98 1.09
N GLY A 88 -3.92 -15.85 0.43
CA GLY A 88 -4.72 -15.36 -0.68
C GLY A 88 -3.87 -15.08 -1.92
N ASP A 89 -4.55 -15.02 -3.06
CA ASP A 89 -3.87 -15.07 -4.37
C ASP A 89 -3.25 -13.73 -4.81
N TYR A 90 -3.62 -12.63 -4.15
CA TYR A 90 -3.30 -11.27 -4.63
C TYR A 90 -2.33 -10.50 -3.72
N ALA A 91 -1.46 -11.21 -3.00
CA ALA A 91 -0.50 -10.58 -2.11
C ALA A 91 0.46 -9.63 -2.86
N CYS A 92 0.89 -10.00 -4.06
CA CYS A 92 1.77 -9.19 -4.90
C CYS A 92 1.13 -7.83 -5.25
N GLU A 93 -0.15 -7.82 -5.59
CA GLU A 93 -0.92 -6.64 -5.93
C GLU A 93 -1.05 -5.72 -4.72
N ILE A 94 -1.33 -6.27 -3.52
CA ILE A 94 -1.39 -5.51 -2.28
C ILE A 94 -0.02 -4.89 -1.96
N PHE A 95 1.07 -5.64 -2.06
CA PHE A 95 2.42 -5.11 -1.88
C PHE A 95 2.71 -3.97 -2.86
N VAL A 96 2.40 -4.13 -4.14
CA VAL A 96 2.63 -3.08 -5.14
C VAL A 96 1.84 -1.82 -4.79
N ILE A 97 0.58 -1.93 -4.36
CA ILE A 97 -0.22 -0.78 -3.94
C ILE A 97 0.39 -0.12 -2.71
N ALA A 98 0.74 -0.89 -1.67
CA ALA A 98 1.30 -0.38 -0.43
C ALA A 98 2.64 0.36 -0.67
N LEU A 99 3.54 -0.24 -1.46
CA LEU A 99 4.82 0.37 -1.80
C LEU A 99 4.66 1.61 -2.68
N LEU A 100 3.72 1.58 -3.64
CA LEU A 100 3.43 2.75 -4.47
C LEU A 100 2.97 3.93 -3.63
N PHE A 101 2.05 3.71 -2.69
CA PHE A 101 1.58 4.77 -1.80
C PHE A 101 2.66 5.24 -0.83
N MET A 102 3.47 4.34 -0.25
CA MET A 102 4.62 4.73 0.59
C MET A 102 5.65 5.59 -0.17
N LEU A 103 5.84 5.34 -1.47
CA LEU A 103 6.72 6.16 -2.30
C LEU A 103 6.11 7.54 -2.65
N LEU A 104 4.78 7.62 -2.79
CA LEU A 104 4.06 8.86 -3.12
C LEU A 104 3.83 9.75 -1.88
N TYR A 105 3.59 9.13 -0.72
CA TYR A 105 3.29 9.77 0.56
C TYR A 105 4.21 9.15 1.64
N PRO A 106 5.48 9.55 1.67
CA PRO A 106 6.49 8.96 2.54
C PRO A 106 6.36 9.34 4.01
#